data_AF-A0A2X1K0Y2-F1
#
_entry.id   AF-A0A2X1K0Y2-F1
#
_cell.length_a   1.000
_cell.length_b   1.000
_cell.length_c   1.000
_cell.angle_alpha   90.00
_cell.angle_beta   90.00
_cell.angle_gamma   90.00
#
_symmetry.space_group_name_H-M   'P 1'
#
loop_
_entity.id
_entity.type
_entity.pdbx_description
1 polymer ?
#
loop_
_entity_poly.entity_id
_entity_poly.type
_entity_poly.pdbx_seq_one_letter_code
_entity_poly.pdbx_strand_id
1 'polypeptide(L)'
;MDGLWEKISSYNIFNNLFPGALFIYLFERATNVILSTDDVVKNVVLYYFTGIIIGRIGSIVFEPVLKFLGLVKFVPYEEYISACRKDNKIELLQETANMYRTLFSMSLVFLFSLFFVSFVVGGDYMASKWISLFLIFVFIVSYVKQIKFITLRVSKANNKLP
;
A
#
# COMPACT_ATOMS: atom_id res chain seq x y z
N MET A 1 -26.74 0.93 -4.80
CA MET A 1 -25.45 0.80 -4.07
C MET A 1 -25.39 -0.54 -3.34
N ASP A 2 -26.53 -1.04 -2.85
CA ASP A 2 -26.65 -2.37 -2.26
C ASP A 2 -26.31 -3.46 -3.30
N GLY A 3 -25.36 -4.34 -2.96
CA GLY A 3 -24.88 -5.44 -3.79
C GLY A 3 -23.60 -5.21 -4.60
N LEU A 4 -23.19 -3.96 -4.89
CA LEU A 4 -21.89 -3.71 -5.53
C LEU A 4 -20.73 -3.88 -4.54
N TRP A 5 -20.91 -3.38 -3.31
CA TRP A 5 -19.94 -3.49 -2.23
C TRP A 5 -19.69 -4.94 -1.79
N GLU A 6 -20.73 -5.78 -1.83
CA GLU A 6 -20.64 -7.21 -1.49
C GLU A 6 -19.85 -8.02 -2.52
N LYS A 7 -19.69 -7.51 -3.75
CA LYS A 7 -18.89 -8.14 -4.80
C LYS A 7 -17.42 -7.72 -4.76
N ILE A 8 -17.09 -6.65 -4.05
CA ILE A 8 -15.69 -6.23 -3.87
C ILE A 8 -15.16 -6.94 -2.63
N SER A 9 -14.21 -7.86 -2.82
CA SER A 9 -13.58 -8.53 -1.69
C SER A 9 -12.92 -7.53 -0.73
N SER A 10 -12.89 -7.85 0.57
CA SER A 10 -12.17 -7.05 1.57
C SER A 10 -10.73 -6.76 1.14
N TYR A 11 -10.08 -7.74 0.50
CA TYR A 11 -8.77 -7.56 -0.11
C TYR A 11 -8.73 -6.39 -1.09
N ASN A 12 -9.66 -6.35 -2.05
CA ASN A 12 -9.72 -5.29 -3.06
C ASN A 12 -10.07 -3.93 -2.45
N ILE A 13 -10.89 -3.88 -1.40
CA ILE A 13 -11.18 -2.65 -0.67
C ILE A 13 -9.89 -2.09 -0.05
N PHE A 14 -9.18 -2.89 0.74
CA PHE A 14 -8.04 -2.40 1.50
C PHE A 14 -6.74 -2.25 0.70
N ASN A 15 -6.55 -3.08 -0.34
CA ASN A 15 -5.33 -3.03 -1.16
C ASN A 15 -5.44 -2.08 -2.36
N ASN A 16 -6.66 -1.82 -2.86
CA ASN A 16 -6.85 -0.99 -4.04
C ASN A 16 -7.71 0.24 -3.72
N LEU A 17 -8.98 0.07 -3.33
CA LEU A 17 -9.89 1.21 -3.19
C LEU A 17 -9.43 2.23 -2.14
N PHE A 18 -9.09 1.76 -0.94
CA PHE A 18 -8.77 2.61 0.19
C PHE A 18 -7.49 3.45 -0.02
N PRO A 19 -6.35 2.89 -0.47
CA PRO A 19 -5.16 3.69 -0.75
C PRO A 19 -5.39 4.77 -1.81
N GLY A 20 -6.16 4.47 -2.86
CA GLY A 20 -6.46 5.46 -3.90
C GLY A 20 -7.40 6.55 -3.41
N ALA A 21 -8.44 6.21 -2.66
CA ALA A 21 -9.33 7.18 -2.03
C ALA A 21 -8.57 8.11 -1.06
N LEU A 22 -7.70 7.52 -0.23
CA LEU A 22 -6.89 8.26 0.74
C LEU A 22 -5.92 9.22 0.04
N PHE A 23 -5.27 8.78 -1.05
CA PHE A 23 -4.42 9.65 -1.85
C PHE A 23 -5.18 10.87 -2.37
N ILE A 24 -6.31 10.64 -3.06
CA ILE A 24 -7.08 11.72 -3.67
C ILE A 24 -7.56 12.69 -2.58
N TYR A 25 -8.17 12.18 -1.51
CA TYR A 25 -8.64 13.01 -0.41
C TYR A 25 -7.54 13.90 0.19
N LEU A 26 -6.37 13.32 0.50
CA LEU A 26 -5.25 14.08 1.06
C LEU A 26 -4.69 15.11 0.07
N PHE A 27 -4.63 14.75 -1.20
CA PHE A 27 -4.12 15.61 -2.26
C PHE A 27 -5.01 16.83 -2.52
N GLU A 28 -6.32 16.63 -2.68
CA GLU A 28 -7.27 17.73 -2.87
C GLU A 28 -7.28 18.66 -1.65
N ARG A 29 -7.26 18.06 -0.45
CA ARG A 29 -7.25 18.84 0.81
C ARG A 29 -5.98 19.68 0.97
N ALA A 30 -4.85 19.22 0.43
CA ALA A 30 -3.59 19.94 0.51
C ALA A 30 -3.43 21.00 -0.59
N THR A 31 -3.88 20.73 -1.81
CA THR A 31 -3.51 21.52 -3.01
C THR A 31 -4.65 22.34 -3.60
N ASN A 32 -5.89 22.17 -3.13
CA ASN A 32 -7.12 22.72 -3.74
C ASN A 32 -7.35 22.29 -5.21
N VAL A 33 -6.54 21.37 -5.74
CA VAL A 33 -6.77 20.74 -7.05
C VAL A 33 -7.84 19.67 -6.85
N ILE A 34 -8.96 19.79 -7.55
CA ILE A 34 -10.07 18.82 -7.48
C ILE A 34 -9.86 17.75 -8.55
N LEU A 35 -9.78 16.49 -8.11
CA LEU A 35 -9.65 15.29 -8.95
C LEU A 35 -10.92 14.42 -8.92
N SER A 36 -11.64 14.46 -7.81
CA SER A 36 -12.91 13.79 -7.59
C SER A 36 -14.05 14.50 -8.34
N THR A 37 -15.19 13.82 -8.41
CA THR A 37 -16.40 14.27 -9.11
C THR A 37 -17.60 14.24 -8.18
N ASP A 38 -18.72 14.85 -8.58
CA ASP A 38 -19.99 14.77 -7.82
C ASP A 38 -20.65 13.37 -7.91
N ASP A 39 -20.13 12.47 -8.74
CA ASP A 39 -20.67 11.14 -8.97
C ASP A 39 -19.90 10.08 -8.16
N VAL A 40 -20.59 9.48 -7.18
CA VAL A 40 -20.03 8.47 -6.29
C VAL A 40 -19.51 7.26 -7.06
N VAL A 41 -20.20 6.82 -8.12
CA VAL A 41 -19.79 5.65 -8.90
C VAL A 41 -18.50 5.94 -9.65
N LYS A 42 -18.38 7.13 -10.26
CA LYS A 42 -17.14 7.56 -10.91
C LYS A 42 -15.99 7.66 -9.92
N ASN A 43 -16.24 8.19 -8.73
CA ASN A 43 -15.22 8.29 -7.68
C ASN A 43 -14.74 6.92 -7.20
N VAL A 44 -15.64 5.94 -7.03
CA VAL A 44 -15.24 4.56 -6.67
C VAL A 44 -14.32 3.97 -7.74
N VAL A 45 -14.65 4.14 -9.03
CA VAL A 45 -13.79 3.68 -10.13
C VAL A 45 -12.45 4.39 -10.12
N LEU A 46 -12.45 5.72 -9.96
CA LEU A 46 -11.24 6.55 -9.90
C LEU A 46 -10.33 6.14 -8.74
N TYR A 47 -10.88 5.98 -7.54
CA TYR A 47 -10.14 5.57 -6.34
C TYR A 47 -9.56 4.17 -6.51
N TYR A 48 -10.36 3.24 -7.01
CA TYR A 48 -9.91 1.87 -7.25
C TYR A 48 -8.75 1.82 -8.25
N PHE A 49 -8.89 2.52 -9.38
CA PHE A 49 -7.87 2.59 -10.42
C PHE A 49 -6.58 3.25 -9.90
N THR A 50 -6.71 4.38 -9.20
CA THR A 50 -5.58 5.08 -8.59
C THR A 50 -4.83 4.19 -7.61
N GLY A 51 -5.56 3.45 -6.77
CA GLY A 51 -4.96 2.52 -5.83
C GLY A 51 -4.24 1.35 -6.49
N ILE A 52 -4.77 0.80 -7.59
CA ILE A 52 -4.07 -0.21 -8.39
C ILE A 52 -2.71 0.33 -8.88
N ILE A 53 -2.70 1.54 -9.45
CA ILE A 53 -1.46 2.17 -9.94
C ILE A 53 -0.46 2.33 -8.79
N ILE A 54 -0.89 2.89 -7.67
CA ILE A 54 -0.03 3.06 -6.49
C ILE A 54 0.52 1.70 -6.01
N GLY A 55 -0.31 0.66 -5.98
CA GLY A 55 0.11 -0.70 -5.64
C GLY A 55 1.15 -1.26 -6.60
N ARG A 56 1.06 -0.94 -7.91
CA ARG A 56 2.07 -1.30 -8.91
C ARG A 56 3.37 -0.58 -8.69
N ILE A 57 3.35 0.74 -8.45
CA ILE A 57 4.55 1.53 -8.11
C ILE A 57 5.25 0.89 -6.91
N GLY A 58 4.49 0.53 -5.87
CA GLY A 58 5.02 -0.18 -4.70
C GLY A 58 5.74 -1.47 -5.02
N SER A 59 5.16 -2.29 -5.91
CA SER A 59 5.73 -3.59 -6.29
C SER A 59 6.91 -3.51 -7.27
N ILE A 60 6.89 -2.55 -8.20
CA ILE A 60 7.85 -2.45 -9.30
C ILE A 60 9.06 -1.61 -8.88
N VAL A 61 8.85 -0.58 -8.05
CA VAL A 61 9.90 0.37 -7.68
C VAL A 61 10.34 0.12 -6.24
N PHE A 62 9.42 0.25 -5.28
CA PHE A 62 9.82 0.34 -3.88
C PHE A 62 10.21 -1.01 -3.26
N GLU A 63 9.50 -2.09 -3.55
CA GLU A 63 9.85 -3.41 -3.03
C GLU A 63 11.26 -3.87 -3.46
N PRO A 64 11.65 -3.78 -4.75
CA PRO A 64 13.02 -4.07 -5.16
C PRO A 64 14.06 -3.21 -4.44
N VAL A 65 13.78 -1.92 -4.20
CA VAL A 65 14.68 -1.04 -3.44
C VAL A 65 14.81 -1.50 -1.99
N LEU A 66 13.69 -1.81 -1.31
CA LEU A 66 13.73 -2.31 0.07
C LEU A 66 14.47 -3.65 0.19
N LYS A 67 14.34 -4.51 -0.82
CA LYS A 67 15.07 -5.78 -0.91
C LYS A 67 16.56 -5.54 -1.13
N PHE A 68 16.92 -4.62 -2.02
CA PHE A 68 18.31 -4.23 -2.28
C PHE A 68 18.98 -3.65 -1.02
N LEU A 69 18.26 -2.83 -0.26
CA LEU A 69 18.71 -2.28 1.03
C LEU A 69 18.75 -3.33 2.17
N GLY A 70 18.32 -4.58 1.91
CA GLY A 70 18.29 -5.65 2.91
C GLY A 70 17.21 -5.48 3.99
N LEU A 71 16.28 -4.54 3.83
CA LEU A 71 15.21 -4.27 4.81
C LEU A 71 14.15 -5.38 4.80
N VAL A 72 13.90 -5.99 3.65
CA VAL A 72 12.99 -7.12 3.49
C VAL A 72 13.70 -8.31 2.84
N LYS A 73 13.40 -9.51 3.34
CA LYS A 73 13.89 -10.78 2.80
C LYS A 73 12.72 -11.73 2.62
N PHE A 74 12.49 -12.09 1.37
CA PHE A 74 11.45 -13.06 1.00
C PHE A 74 11.99 -14.49 1.05
N VAL A 75 11.11 -15.42 1.37
CA VAL A 75 11.35 -16.85 1.26
C VAL A 75 11.27 -17.31 -0.21
N PRO A 76 11.92 -18.41 -0.59
CA PRO A 76 11.71 -19.02 -1.90
C PRO A 76 10.24 -19.35 -2.14
N TYR A 77 9.79 -19.21 -3.38
CA TYR A 77 8.37 -19.38 -3.74
C TYR A 77 7.84 -20.78 -3.38
N GLU A 78 8.63 -21.83 -3.63
CA GLU A 78 8.24 -23.21 -3.29
C GLU A 78 7.99 -23.39 -1.78
N GLU A 79 8.79 -22.74 -0.94
CA GLU A 79 8.62 -22.79 0.51
C GLU A 79 7.36 -22.05 0.94
N TYR A 80 7.09 -20.91 0.33
CA TYR A 80 5.87 -20.15 0.56
C TYR A 80 4.62 -20.99 0.23
N ILE A 81 4.58 -21.61 -0.95
CA ILE A 81 3.44 -22.44 -1.38
C ILE A 81 3.25 -23.65 -0.46
N SER A 82 4.33 -24.34 -0.10
CA SER A 82 4.28 -25.45 0.86
C SER A 82 3.71 -25.02 2.21
N ALA A 83 4.09 -23.82 2.69
CA ALA A 83 3.63 -23.30 3.97
C ALA A 83 2.16 -22.85 3.92
N CYS A 84 1.71 -22.18 2.86
CA CYS A 84 0.31 -21.75 2.71
C CYS A 84 -0.67 -22.93 2.73
N ARG A 85 -0.27 -24.09 2.19
CA ARG A 85 -1.07 -25.33 2.26
C ARG A 85 -1.29 -25.84 3.69
N LYS A 86 -0.41 -25.49 4.63
CA LYS A 86 -0.45 -25.91 6.03
C LYS A 86 -1.02 -24.84 6.96
N ASP A 87 -0.87 -23.57 6.61
CA ASP A 87 -1.28 -22.42 7.42
C ASP A 87 -1.81 -21.28 6.54
N ASN A 88 -3.14 -21.24 6.38
CA ASN A 88 -3.84 -20.22 5.59
C ASN A 88 -3.70 -18.79 6.14
N LYS A 89 -3.27 -18.60 7.40
CA LYS A 89 -3.01 -17.26 7.93
C LYS A 89 -1.81 -16.60 7.25
N ILE A 90 -0.92 -17.36 6.60
CA ILE A 90 0.20 -16.81 5.83
C ILE A 90 -0.31 -15.94 4.67
N GLU A 91 -1.35 -16.39 3.96
CA GLU A 91 -1.95 -15.62 2.87
C GLU A 91 -2.57 -14.33 3.39
N LEU A 92 -3.36 -14.38 4.47
CA LEU A 92 -3.95 -13.19 5.10
C LEU A 92 -2.88 -12.19 5.59
N LEU A 93 -1.78 -12.69 6.17
CA LEU A 93 -0.67 -11.84 6.58
C LEU A 93 0.02 -11.19 5.37
N GLN A 94 0.11 -11.90 4.24
CA GLN A 94 0.63 -11.37 2.98
C GLN A 94 -0.28 -10.29 2.38
N GLU A 95 -1.60 -10.48 2.45
CA GLU A 95 -2.57 -9.44 2.06
C GLU A 95 -2.39 -8.17 2.91
N THR A 96 -2.20 -8.35 4.23
CA THR A 96 -1.92 -7.24 5.15
C THR A 96 -0.59 -6.55 4.83
N ALA A 97 0.46 -7.31 4.48
CA ALA A 97 1.74 -6.77 4.06
C ALA A 97 1.62 -5.94 2.77
N ASN A 98 0.87 -6.45 1.79
CA ASN A 98 0.61 -5.76 0.53
C ASN A 98 -0.12 -4.43 0.75
N MET A 99 -1.06 -4.38 1.71
CA MET A 99 -1.74 -3.16 2.10
C MET A 99 -0.75 -2.14 2.69
N TYR A 100 0.11 -2.54 3.64
CA TYR A 100 1.13 -1.65 4.20
C TYR A 100 2.10 -1.12 3.13
N ARG A 101 2.54 -1.99 2.21
CA ARG A 101 3.39 -1.57 1.08
C ARG A 101 2.67 -0.56 0.20
N THR A 102 1.39 -0.77 -0.08
CA THR A 102 0.60 0.14 -0.92
C THR A 102 0.38 1.48 -0.23
N LEU A 103 0.13 1.50 1.07
CA LEU A 103 0.01 2.73 1.86
C LEU A 103 1.35 3.48 2.00
N PHE A 104 2.47 2.77 2.12
CA PHE A 104 3.80 3.34 2.02
C PHE A 104 4.02 3.99 0.65
N SER A 105 3.66 3.28 -0.42
CA SER A 105 3.77 3.78 -1.80
C SER A 105 2.89 5.00 -2.03
N MET A 106 1.66 4.98 -1.52
CA MET A 106 0.74 6.09 -1.55
C MET A 106 1.35 7.33 -0.88
N SER A 107 1.94 7.15 0.30
CA SER A 107 2.55 8.24 1.06
C SER A 107 3.78 8.83 0.36
N LEU A 108 4.56 8.01 -0.37
CA LEU A 108 5.64 8.49 -1.21
C LEU A 108 5.12 9.25 -2.43
N VAL A 109 4.13 8.70 -3.14
CA VAL A 109 3.51 9.36 -4.29
C VAL A 109 2.87 10.68 -3.87
N PHE A 110 2.19 10.73 -2.72
CA PHE A 110 1.64 11.97 -2.15
C PHE A 110 2.73 13.01 -1.88
N LEU A 111 3.82 12.62 -1.22
CA LEU A 111 4.94 13.51 -0.96
C LEU A 111 5.54 14.07 -2.27
N PHE A 112 5.78 13.22 -3.27
CA PHE A 112 6.29 13.65 -4.58
C PHE A 112 5.31 14.59 -5.30
N SER A 113 4.01 14.31 -5.24
CA SER A 113 2.98 15.18 -5.82
C SER A 113 2.96 16.56 -5.16
N LEU A 114 3.16 16.65 -3.84
CA LEU A 114 3.27 17.94 -3.14
C LEU A 114 4.49 18.74 -3.59
N PHE A 115 5.65 18.10 -3.75
CA PHE A 115 6.83 18.77 -4.29
C PHE A 115 6.63 19.23 -5.73
N PHE A 116 6.00 18.39 -6.57
CA PHE A 116 5.71 18.74 -7.95
C PHE A 116 4.75 19.94 -8.04
N VAL A 117 3.65 19.94 -7.28
CA VAL A 117 2.70 21.07 -7.27
C VAL A 117 3.36 22.33 -6.69
N SER A 118 4.13 22.20 -5.61
CA SER A 118 4.89 23.32 -5.03
C SER A 118 5.83 23.97 -6.06
N PHE A 119 6.46 23.16 -6.90
CA PHE A 119 7.33 23.63 -7.98
C PHE A 119 6.55 24.31 -9.12
N VAL A 120 5.39 23.77 -9.52
CA VAL A 120 4.62 24.25 -10.68
C VAL A 120 3.72 25.45 -10.35
N VAL A 121 3.01 25.39 -9.23
CA VAL A 121 1.93 26.33 -8.85
C VAL A 121 2.34 27.21 -7.66
N GLY A 122 3.43 26.88 -6.97
CA GLY A 122 3.82 27.53 -5.72
C GLY A 122 3.11 26.93 -4.50
N GLY A 123 3.43 27.45 -3.31
CA GLY A 123 2.93 26.95 -2.03
C GLY A 123 3.84 25.91 -1.38
N ASP A 124 3.99 25.96 -0.05
CA ASP A 124 4.96 25.10 0.66
C ASP A 124 4.35 23.79 1.17
N TYR A 125 3.04 23.72 1.44
CA TYR A 125 2.37 22.49 1.90
C TYR A 125 3.07 21.77 3.06
N MET A 126 3.77 22.52 3.94
CA MET A 126 4.70 21.97 4.93
C MET A 126 4.04 20.94 5.86
N ALA A 127 2.85 21.27 6.38
CA ALA A 127 2.10 20.34 7.24
C ALA A 127 1.78 19.03 6.51
N SER A 128 1.33 19.09 5.26
CA SER A 128 1.03 17.91 4.44
C SER A 128 2.29 17.08 4.14
N LYS A 129 3.43 17.73 3.88
CA LYS A 129 4.73 17.05 3.72
C LYS A 129 5.12 16.29 4.99
N TRP A 130 4.99 16.91 6.17
CA TRP A 130 5.26 16.26 7.46
C TRP A 130 4.34 15.08 7.74
N ILE A 131 3.04 15.23 7.46
CA ILE A 131 2.08 14.11 7.57
C ILE A 131 2.52 12.97 6.65
N SER A 132 2.89 13.27 5.41
CA SER A 132 3.36 12.26 4.45
C SER A 132 4.61 11.53 4.95
N LEU A 133 5.58 12.25 5.52
CA LEU A 133 6.79 11.67 6.11
C LEU A 133 6.48 10.77 7.31
N PHE A 134 5.53 11.17 8.16
CA PHE A 134 5.07 10.34 9.26
C PHE A 134 4.42 9.04 8.76
N LEU A 135 3.53 9.12 7.75
CA LEU A 135 2.90 7.93 7.17
C LEU A 135 3.92 7.01 6.48
N ILE A 136 4.89 7.59 5.76
CA ILE A 136 6.03 6.87 5.19
C ILE A 136 6.73 6.05 6.27
N PHE A 137 7.09 6.67 7.40
CA PHE A 137 7.76 6.01 8.51
C PHE A 137 6.91 4.89 9.12
N VAL A 138 5.61 5.14 9.37
CA VAL A 138 4.72 4.13 9.96
C VAL A 138 4.56 2.92 9.04
N PHE A 139 4.35 3.15 7.74
CA PHE A 139 4.04 2.06 6.82
C PHE A 139 5.27 1.29 6.35
N ILE A 140 6.45 1.91 6.23
CA ILE A 140 7.68 1.16 5.97
C ILE A 140 8.02 0.23 7.14
N VAL A 141 7.91 0.72 8.38
CA VAL A 141 8.16 -0.09 9.58
C VAL A 141 7.14 -1.22 9.68
N SER A 142 5.85 -0.92 9.46
CA SER A 142 4.78 -1.92 9.46
C SER A 142 5.00 -3.00 8.41
N TYR A 143 5.36 -2.61 7.18
CA TYR A 143 5.64 -3.54 6.09
C TYR A 143 6.84 -4.46 6.41
N VAL A 144 7.97 -3.89 6.84
CA VAL A 144 9.17 -4.66 7.20
C VAL A 144 8.87 -5.64 8.34
N LYS A 145 8.17 -5.18 9.38
CA LYS A 145 7.75 -6.03 10.51
C LYS A 145 6.87 -7.19 10.04
N GLN A 146 5.91 -6.90 9.15
CA GLN A 146 5.00 -7.90 8.62
C GLN A 146 5.70 -8.97 7.78
N ILE A 147 6.63 -8.57 6.89
CA ILE A 147 7.43 -9.51 6.10
C ILE A 147 8.26 -10.43 7.00
N LYS A 148 8.86 -9.90 8.08
CA LYS A 148 9.61 -10.72 9.04
C LYS A 148 8.72 -11.79 9.69
N PHE A 149 7.50 -11.43 10.11
CA PHE A 149 6.57 -12.40 10.68
C PHE A 149 6.15 -13.47 9.68
N ILE A 150 5.91 -13.10 8.42
CA ILE A 150 5.58 -14.05 7.35
C ILE A 150 6.74 -15.04 7.17
N THR A 151 7.97 -14.56 7.04
CA THR A 151 9.16 -15.40 6.87
C THR A 151 9.36 -16.38 8.04
N LEU A 152 9.19 -15.91 9.28
CA LEU A 152 9.25 -16.78 10.47
C LEU A 152 8.15 -17.85 10.47
N ARG A 153 6.93 -17.46 10.08
CA ARG A 153 5.77 -18.35 10.06
C ARG A 153 5.88 -19.41 8.98
N VAL A 154 6.37 -19.05 7.79
CA VAL A 154 6.70 -20.00 6.71
C VAL A 154 7.72 -21.03 7.20
N SER A 155 8.80 -20.55 7.86
CA SER A 155 9.84 -21.43 8.38
C SER A 155 9.31 -22.41 9.42
N LYS A 156 8.41 -21.96 10.31
CA LYS A 156 7.74 -22.81 11.30
C LYS A 156 6.81 -23.83 10.64
N ALA A 157 5.98 -23.42 9.68
CA ALA A 157 5.05 -24.32 8.99
C ALA A 157 5.77 -25.42 8.18
N ASN A 158 6.99 -25.13 7.70
CA ASN A 158 7.83 -26.08 6.99
C ASN A 158 8.81 -26.86 7.88
N ASN A 159 8.71 -26.76 9.21
CA ASN A 159 9.60 -27.43 10.18
C ASN A 159 11.10 -27.12 9.94
N LYS A 160 11.40 -25.91 9.48
CA LYS A 160 12.78 -25.42 9.26
C LYS A 160 13.36 -24.67 10.45
N LEU A 161 12.56 -24.45 11.49
CA LEU A 161 13.01 -23.97 12.81
C LEU A 161 12.80 -25.09 13.83
N PRO A 162 13.71 -25.27 14.81
CA PRO A 162 13.48 -26.17 15.94
C PRO A 162 12.25 -25.77 16.78
#